data_AF-A0A060ID88-F1
#
_entry.id   AF-A0A060ID88-F1
#
_cell.length_a   1.000
_cell.length_b   1.000
_cell.length_c   1.000
_cell.angle_alpha   90.00
_cell.angle_beta   90.00
_cell.angle_gamma   90.00
#
_symmetry.space_group_name_H-M   'P 1'
#
loop_
_entity.id
_entity.type
_entity.pdbx_description
1 polymer ?
#
loop_
_entity_poly.entity_id
_entity_poly.type
_entity_poly.pdbx_seq_one_letter_code
_entity_poly.pdbx_strand_id
1 'polypeptide(L)'
;MTHKISVAEIRAKAAKSRGSGEVESAPLDWVTVLGVPANRQLLSLIVREDPSSVNELSKLAGKVQPNVSRGLKALAAAGLVELFHNGRTSKPVLTAFGREKVDQIEPSKAVQEQVIQADSSFASEVRPNLNLEFDPDDPFIGDLVANYYLKGRSTSTLAHWSGNLVALAEQWATHWWRIFYRRDAPYKFSDLRWSDNGAERQGNLLLTAHGSRIEISFREISQGILDLNPASRFVSIDDFENNLAALVRKLAERLEASSLLDTELHSFLARRLEVVSNHSEREFFKTAGALGVDPQNVDEQQAEEISSLIHQMPEEDARLDFASAVLFDNLKADNEWVRNGLEAKGDQNRLPDIVPLAKLLNIKETSSQLPWQNGIRLAQSLRRQLDLETTKALGGLSGLAQYLGGSPDFEAIYKPSSALKGFQSLVSDTPSVIVESNWGEASSMFLLARAVGDYLAYQGRNASVTNLYTDRQAVGRAFAAELIAPAAAVVSMIEESDWSDDKVANHFGTTVKVVKHQYDNNHLRYADA
;
A
#
# COMPACT_ATOMS: atom_id res chain seq x y z
N MET A 1 -28.84 -13.19 51.75
CA MET A 1 -30.21 -12.71 51.49
C MET A 1 -30.33 -12.39 50.01
N THR A 2 -30.93 -13.29 49.23
CA THR A 2 -31.13 -13.15 47.79
C THR A 2 -32.47 -12.46 47.53
N HIS A 3 -32.43 -11.18 47.15
CA HIS A 3 -33.64 -10.45 46.76
C HIS A 3 -34.13 -10.95 45.39
N LYS A 4 -35.28 -11.63 45.37
CA LYS A 4 -36.01 -11.94 44.14
C LYS A 4 -36.88 -10.72 43.78
N ILE A 5 -36.52 -10.03 42.71
CA ILE A 5 -37.37 -8.99 42.09
C ILE A 5 -38.58 -9.70 41.45
N SER A 6 -39.79 -9.25 41.76
CA SER A 6 -41.00 -9.92 41.28
C SER A 6 -41.36 -9.47 39.87
N VAL A 7 -41.97 -10.36 39.08
CA VAL A 7 -42.43 -10.10 37.71
C VAL A 7 -43.44 -8.93 37.64
N ALA A 8 -44.10 -8.60 38.77
CA ALA A 8 -44.98 -7.44 38.88
C ALA A 8 -44.21 -6.10 38.85
N GLU A 9 -42.99 -6.05 39.41
CA GLU A 9 -42.15 -4.84 39.39
C GLU A 9 -41.57 -4.58 37.98
N ILE A 10 -41.31 -5.65 37.22
CA ILE A 10 -40.87 -5.54 35.82
C ILE A 10 -42.02 -5.02 34.93
N ARG A 11 -43.26 -5.50 35.15
CA ARG A 11 -44.43 -5.01 34.40
C ARG A 11 -44.82 -3.58 34.77
N ALA A 12 -44.65 -3.18 36.03
CA ALA A 12 -44.88 -1.79 36.45
C ALA A 12 -43.86 -0.81 35.85
N LYS A 13 -42.59 -1.23 35.69
CA LYS A 13 -41.57 -0.43 34.98
C LYS A 13 -41.84 -0.31 33.48
N ALA A 14 -42.34 -1.38 32.84
CA ALA A 14 -42.67 -1.37 31.41
C ALA A 14 -43.95 -0.56 31.08
N ALA A 15 -44.90 -0.46 32.01
CA ALA A 15 -46.11 0.36 31.83
C ALA A 15 -45.87 1.87 32.02
N LYS A 16 -44.85 2.25 32.81
CA LYS A 16 -44.49 3.66 33.07
C LYS A 16 -43.68 4.30 31.94
N SER A 17 -43.21 3.53 30.95
CA SER A 17 -42.46 4.04 29.79
C SER A 17 -43.34 4.27 28.54
N ARG A 18 -44.68 4.18 28.65
CA ARG A 18 -45.62 4.34 27.52
C ARG A 18 -46.55 5.55 27.63
N GLY A 19 -46.30 6.46 28.56
CA GLY A 19 -47.07 7.71 28.71
C GLY A 19 -46.21 8.94 28.45
N SER A 20 -46.52 9.65 27.37
CA SER A 20 -46.19 11.06 27.10
C SER A 20 -44.73 11.48 27.23
N GLY A 21 -44.03 11.55 26.10
CA GLY A 21 -42.83 12.34 25.91
C GLY A 21 -42.49 12.34 24.43
N GLU A 22 -42.56 13.51 23.78
CA GLU A 22 -41.93 13.75 22.49
C GLU A 22 -40.51 13.19 22.55
N VAL A 23 -40.24 12.15 21.76
CA VAL A 23 -38.87 11.65 21.60
C VAL A 23 -38.20 12.63 20.66
N GLU A 24 -37.60 13.66 21.26
CA GLU A 24 -36.52 14.40 20.64
C GLU A 24 -35.40 13.37 20.39
N SER A 25 -35.44 12.75 19.21
CA SER A 25 -34.43 11.77 18.80
C SER A 25 -33.12 12.52 18.77
N ALA A 26 -32.20 12.18 19.68
CA ALA A 26 -30.83 12.66 19.63
C ALA A 26 -30.34 12.53 18.17
N PRO A 27 -29.87 13.62 17.53
CA PRO A 27 -29.45 13.56 16.14
C PRO A 27 -28.44 12.44 15.99
N LEU A 28 -28.61 11.60 14.96
CA LEU A 28 -27.54 10.70 14.56
C LEU A 28 -26.26 11.52 14.46
N ASP A 29 -25.13 10.97 14.93
CA ASP A 29 -23.84 11.65 14.85
C ASP A 29 -23.59 12.10 13.40
N TRP A 30 -23.72 13.41 13.17
CA TRP A 30 -23.61 14.02 11.87
C TRP A 30 -22.23 13.77 11.28
N VAL A 31 -21.20 13.55 12.11
CA VAL A 31 -19.85 13.17 11.68
C VAL A 31 -19.88 11.81 10.99
N THR A 32 -20.57 10.83 11.59
CA THR A 32 -20.77 9.50 10.99
C THR A 32 -21.56 9.59 9.68
N VAL A 33 -22.62 10.42 9.62
CA VAL A 33 -23.45 10.58 8.41
C VAL A 33 -22.68 11.30 7.28
N LEU A 34 -21.89 12.33 7.60
CA LEU A 34 -21.02 13.03 6.65
C LEU A 34 -19.72 12.28 6.33
N GLY A 35 -19.35 11.27 7.12
CA GLY A 35 -18.26 10.36 6.81
C GLY A 35 -18.52 9.58 5.52
N VAL A 36 -19.79 9.36 5.15
CA VAL A 36 -20.19 8.71 3.90
C VAL A 36 -20.07 9.71 2.73
N PRO A 37 -19.17 9.50 1.74
CA PRO A 37 -18.95 10.44 0.64
C PRO A 37 -20.21 10.72 -0.18
N ALA A 38 -21.07 9.71 -0.37
CA ALA A 38 -22.33 9.85 -1.08
C ALA A 38 -23.29 10.86 -0.43
N ASN A 39 -23.28 10.97 0.91
CA ASN A 39 -24.11 11.93 1.64
C ASN A 39 -23.56 13.36 1.48
N ARG A 40 -22.23 13.53 1.51
CA ARG A 40 -21.59 14.83 1.22
C ARG A 40 -21.92 15.31 -0.19
N GLN A 41 -21.81 14.42 -1.17
CA GLN A 41 -22.15 14.73 -2.57
C GLN A 41 -23.62 15.15 -2.72
N LEU A 42 -24.56 14.47 -2.05
CA LEU A 42 -25.97 14.86 -2.07
C LEU A 42 -26.19 16.25 -1.45
N LEU A 43 -25.52 16.58 -0.34
CA LEU A 43 -25.60 17.90 0.27
C LEU A 43 -25.07 19.00 -0.66
N SER A 44 -23.91 18.79 -1.28
CA SER A 44 -23.33 19.72 -2.24
C SER A 44 -24.23 19.93 -3.45
N LEU A 45 -24.83 18.86 -3.99
CA LEU A 45 -25.79 18.95 -5.09
C LEU A 45 -27.07 19.70 -4.70
N ILE A 46 -27.58 19.52 -3.48
CA ILE A 46 -28.74 20.26 -2.99
C ILE A 46 -28.42 21.76 -2.89
N VAL A 47 -27.21 22.15 -2.43
CA VAL A 47 -26.78 23.56 -2.42
C VAL A 47 -26.67 24.10 -3.85
N ARG A 48 -25.97 23.38 -4.72
CA ARG A 48 -25.51 23.89 -6.01
C ARG A 48 -26.63 23.96 -7.05
N GLU A 49 -27.52 22.97 -7.05
CA GLU A 49 -28.52 22.77 -8.12
C GLU A 49 -29.96 23.07 -7.67
N ASP A 50 -30.23 23.27 -6.37
CA ASP A 50 -31.57 23.44 -5.77
C ASP A 50 -32.66 22.55 -6.41
N PRO A 51 -32.49 21.21 -6.39
CA PRO A 51 -33.37 20.30 -7.12
C PRO A 51 -34.82 20.43 -6.66
N SER A 52 -35.75 20.45 -7.61
CA SER A 52 -37.19 20.58 -7.35
C SER A 52 -37.82 19.28 -6.78
N SER A 53 -37.13 18.14 -6.91
CA SER A 53 -37.60 16.85 -6.40
C SER A 53 -36.47 15.84 -6.12
N VAL A 54 -36.76 14.81 -5.31
CA VAL A 54 -35.84 13.67 -5.12
C VAL A 54 -35.51 12.95 -6.44
N ASN A 55 -36.46 12.89 -7.39
CA ASN A 55 -36.21 12.27 -8.69
C ASN A 55 -35.22 13.07 -9.53
N GLU A 56 -35.31 14.40 -9.50
CA GLU A 56 -34.34 15.29 -10.15
C GLU A 56 -32.96 15.20 -9.49
N LEU A 57 -32.90 15.21 -8.16
CA LEU A 57 -31.65 14.98 -7.42
C LEU A 57 -31.05 13.61 -7.77
N SER A 58 -31.88 12.58 -8.02
CA SER A 58 -31.43 11.27 -8.46
C SER A 58 -30.73 11.29 -9.82
N LYS A 59 -31.29 12.04 -10.77
CA LYS A 59 -30.69 12.24 -12.09
C LYS A 59 -29.38 13.03 -11.98
N LEU A 60 -29.38 14.14 -11.22
CA LEU A 60 -28.20 14.98 -10.99
C LEU A 60 -27.07 14.21 -10.29
N ALA A 61 -27.41 13.30 -9.38
CA ALA A 61 -26.45 12.48 -8.66
C ALA A 61 -25.97 11.25 -9.44
N GLY A 62 -26.57 10.93 -10.60
CA GLY A 62 -26.29 9.70 -11.34
C GLY A 62 -26.59 8.42 -10.55
N LYS A 63 -27.61 8.45 -9.67
CA LYS A 63 -27.95 7.33 -8.77
C LYS A 63 -29.40 6.92 -8.95
N VAL A 64 -29.72 5.66 -8.61
CA VAL A 64 -31.11 5.20 -8.55
C VAL A 64 -31.85 5.78 -7.33
N GLN A 65 -33.14 6.09 -7.51
CA GLN A 65 -33.95 6.82 -6.52
C GLN A 65 -33.97 6.19 -5.10
N PRO A 66 -34.01 4.84 -4.93
CA PRO A 66 -33.95 4.24 -3.60
C PRO A 66 -32.67 4.58 -2.82
N ASN A 67 -31.53 4.69 -3.52
CA ASN A 67 -30.24 5.00 -2.87
C ASN A 67 -30.18 6.45 -2.42
N VAL A 68 -30.69 7.36 -3.25
CA VAL A 68 -30.83 8.78 -2.91
C VAL A 68 -31.79 8.95 -1.74
N SER A 69 -32.91 8.22 -1.74
CA SER A 69 -33.89 8.28 -0.65
C SER A 69 -33.30 7.79 0.69
N ARG A 70 -32.47 6.75 0.67
CA ARG A 70 -31.74 6.28 1.87
C ARG A 70 -30.75 7.33 2.38
N GLY A 71 -29.96 7.93 1.48
CA GLY A 71 -29.02 9.01 1.82
C GLY A 71 -29.73 10.22 2.40
N LEU A 72 -30.82 10.67 1.77
CA LEU A 72 -31.65 11.77 2.27
C LEU A 72 -32.28 11.46 3.64
N LYS A 73 -32.67 10.21 3.90
CA LYS A 73 -33.18 9.80 5.21
C LYS A 73 -32.09 9.87 6.29
N ALA A 74 -30.86 9.47 5.98
CA ALA A 74 -29.73 9.58 6.90
C ALA A 74 -29.35 11.05 7.17
N LEU A 75 -29.31 11.87 6.11
CA LEU A 75 -29.07 13.31 6.20
C LEU A 75 -30.15 14.03 7.02
N ALA A 76 -31.41 13.64 6.84
CA ALA A 76 -32.52 14.17 7.63
C ALA A 76 -32.46 13.74 9.09
N ALA A 77 -32.10 12.48 9.36
CA ALA A 77 -31.91 11.99 10.73
C ALA A 77 -30.73 12.67 11.45
N ALA A 78 -29.74 13.17 10.72
CA ALA A 78 -28.64 13.99 11.24
C ALA A 78 -28.96 15.50 11.31
N GLY A 79 -30.19 15.92 10.96
CA GLY A 79 -30.60 17.32 10.99
C GLY A 79 -29.97 18.20 9.90
N LEU A 80 -29.41 17.61 8.83
CA LEU A 80 -28.72 18.33 7.76
C LEU A 80 -29.66 18.71 6.60
N VAL A 81 -30.72 17.92 6.38
CA VAL A 81 -31.69 18.10 5.28
C VAL A 81 -33.12 17.91 5.79
N GLU A 82 -34.04 18.72 5.31
CA GLU A 82 -35.49 18.55 5.47
C GLU A 82 -36.14 18.14 4.15
N LEU A 83 -37.18 17.31 4.22
CA LEU A 83 -37.95 16.87 3.05
C LEU A 83 -39.34 17.50 3.06
N PHE A 84 -39.59 18.43 2.15
CA PHE A 84 -40.89 19.05 1.96
C PHE A 84 -41.73 18.23 1.00
N HIS A 85 -42.89 17.78 1.44
CA HIS A 85 -43.79 16.97 0.63
C HIS A 85 -44.86 17.85 -0.01
N ASN A 86 -44.94 17.85 -1.34
CA ASN A 86 -45.99 18.54 -2.09
C ASN A 86 -46.71 17.54 -2.99
N GLY A 87 -47.76 16.91 -2.45
CA GLY A 87 -48.50 15.86 -3.15
C GLY A 87 -47.65 14.60 -3.36
N ARG A 88 -47.31 14.30 -4.63
CA ARG A 88 -46.55 13.09 -5.01
C ARG A 88 -45.04 13.28 -5.08
N THR A 89 -44.54 14.50 -4.84
CA THR A 89 -43.10 14.80 -4.90
C THR A 89 -42.59 15.27 -3.54
N SER A 90 -41.35 14.89 -3.23
CA SER A 90 -40.61 15.40 -2.06
C SER A 90 -39.47 16.29 -2.57
N LYS A 91 -39.35 17.52 -2.06
CA LYS A 91 -38.24 18.44 -2.31
C LYS A 91 -37.26 18.40 -1.12
N PRO A 92 -35.99 18.00 -1.32
CA PRO A 92 -34.97 18.12 -0.28
C PRO A 92 -34.46 19.56 -0.16
N VAL A 93 -34.41 20.08 1.06
CA VAL A 93 -33.92 21.43 1.37
C VAL A 93 -32.96 21.36 2.54
N LEU A 94 -31.85 22.08 2.47
CA LEU A 94 -30.87 22.11 3.57
C LEU A 94 -31.36 22.93 4.75
N THR A 95 -31.14 22.41 5.96
CA THR A 95 -31.30 23.15 7.21
C THR A 95 -30.19 24.20 7.36
N ALA A 96 -30.32 25.11 8.32
CA ALA A 96 -29.25 26.05 8.66
C ALA A 96 -27.94 25.31 9.03
N PHE A 97 -28.07 24.23 9.80
CA PHE A 97 -26.95 23.37 10.18
C PHE A 97 -26.34 22.64 8.97
N GLY A 98 -27.17 22.14 8.04
CA GLY A 98 -26.70 21.55 6.79
C GLY A 98 -25.88 22.51 5.93
N ARG A 99 -26.31 23.78 5.83
CA ARG A 99 -25.57 24.83 5.08
C ARG A 99 -24.22 25.13 5.72
N GLU A 100 -24.18 25.34 7.03
CA GLU A 100 -22.94 25.56 7.78
C GLU A 100 -21.92 24.42 7.54
N LYS A 101 -22.40 23.17 7.47
CA LYS A 101 -21.54 22.01 7.20
C LYS A 101 -21.08 21.90 5.76
N VAL A 102 -21.90 22.28 4.79
CA VAL A 102 -21.45 22.35 3.39
C VAL A 102 -20.37 23.41 3.23
N ASP A 103 -20.51 24.58 3.85
CA ASP A 103 -19.49 25.64 3.82
C ASP A 103 -18.16 25.20 4.48
N GLN A 104 -18.20 24.29 5.45
CA GLN A 104 -17.02 23.68 6.09
C GLN A 104 -16.37 22.58 5.22
N ILE A 105 -17.15 21.88 4.40
CA ILE A 105 -16.68 20.77 3.53
C ILE A 105 -16.19 21.29 2.18
N GLU A 106 -16.83 22.33 1.66
CA GLU A 106 -16.49 23.00 0.40
C GLU A 106 -16.18 24.47 0.70
N PRO A 107 -14.98 24.80 1.19
CA PRO A 107 -14.60 26.20 1.37
C PRO A 107 -14.71 26.91 0.01
N SER A 108 -15.48 28.00 0.01
CA SER A 108 -15.87 28.81 -1.15
C SER A 108 -14.77 28.95 -2.21
N LYS A 109 -15.16 28.86 -3.50
CA LYS A 109 -14.33 28.93 -4.72
C LYS A 109 -13.16 29.94 -4.68
N ALA A 110 -13.29 31.04 -3.94
CA ALA A 110 -12.24 32.04 -3.75
C ALA A 110 -10.96 31.49 -3.08
N VAL A 111 -11.06 30.43 -2.27
CA VAL A 111 -9.88 29.75 -1.67
C VAL A 111 -9.31 28.70 -2.63
N GLN A 112 -10.15 28.04 -3.44
CA GLN A 112 -9.68 27.06 -4.43
C GLN A 112 -8.89 27.71 -5.57
N GLU A 113 -9.26 28.92 -6.01
CA GLU A 113 -8.49 29.63 -7.04
C GLU A 113 -7.13 30.16 -6.54
N GLN A 114 -7.00 30.45 -5.23
CA GLN A 114 -5.71 30.84 -4.64
C GLN A 114 -4.81 29.63 -4.30
N VAL A 115 -5.38 28.47 -3.98
CA VAL A 115 -4.59 27.24 -3.76
C VAL A 115 -4.12 26.65 -5.09
N ILE A 116 -4.91 26.75 -6.17
CA ILE A 116 -4.51 26.29 -7.51
C ILE A 116 -3.39 27.15 -8.11
N GLN A 117 -3.26 28.42 -7.72
CA GLN A 117 -2.16 29.29 -8.16
C GLN A 117 -0.91 29.26 -7.27
N ALA A 118 -0.99 28.72 -6.05
CA ALA A 118 0.14 28.63 -5.13
C ALA A 118 0.89 27.28 -5.20
N ASP A 119 0.28 26.23 -5.76
CA ASP A 119 0.95 24.93 -6.00
C ASP A 119 1.48 24.76 -7.43
N SER A 120 1.26 25.73 -8.33
CA SER A 120 1.79 25.71 -9.70
C SER A 120 3.24 26.18 -9.83
N SER A 121 3.99 26.28 -8.73
CA SER A 121 5.42 26.58 -8.72
C SER A 121 6.33 25.42 -8.29
N PHE A 122 5.79 24.22 -8.09
CA PHE A 122 6.60 23.01 -8.19
C PHE A 122 6.66 22.60 -9.66
N ALA A 123 7.87 22.32 -10.12
CA ALA A 123 8.27 22.16 -11.51
C ALA A 123 7.23 21.42 -12.37
N SER A 124 7.19 21.79 -13.65
CA SER A 124 6.72 20.95 -14.77
C SER A 124 7.40 19.59 -14.72
N GLU A 125 6.96 18.71 -13.82
CA GLU A 125 7.45 17.37 -13.65
C GLU A 125 6.88 16.55 -14.80
N VAL A 126 7.79 16.24 -15.71
CA VAL A 126 7.78 15.14 -16.65
C VAL A 126 7.25 13.86 -15.98
N ARG A 127 5.93 13.70 -15.95
CA ARG A 127 5.25 12.49 -15.49
C ARG A 127 4.92 11.60 -16.69
N PRO A 128 5.08 10.29 -16.55
CA PRO A 128 4.62 9.36 -17.56
C PRO A 128 3.10 9.46 -17.62
N ASN A 129 2.57 9.93 -18.75
CA ASN A 129 1.14 10.13 -18.94
C ASN A 129 0.63 9.08 -19.92
N LEU A 130 -0.32 8.28 -19.45
CA LEU A 130 -1.15 7.43 -20.29
C LEU A 130 -2.36 8.24 -20.76
N ASN A 131 -2.65 8.22 -22.06
CA ASN A 131 -3.79 8.88 -22.66
C ASN A 131 -4.47 7.94 -23.67
N LEU A 132 -5.75 8.18 -23.92
CA LEU A 132 -6.51 7.50 -24.97
C LEU A 132 -6.79 8.48 -26.10
N GLU A 133 -6.51 8.08 -27.33
CA GLU A 133 -6.93 8.75 -28.55
C GLU A 133 -7.93 7.84 -29.25
N PHE A 134 -9.09 8.37 -29.63
CA PHE A 134 -10.18 7.56 -30.16
C PHE A 134 -10.27 7.67 -31.68
N ASP A 135 -10.57 6.55 -32.33
CA ASP A 135 -11.02 6.57 -33.72
C ASP A 135 -12.34 7.37 -33.81
N PRO A 136 -12.50 8.34 -34.72
CA PRO A 136 -13.72 9.14 -34.81
C PRO A 136 -14.95 8.31 -35.24
N ASP A 137 -14.74 7.20 -35.96
CA ASP A 137 -15.79 6.43 -36.63
C ASP A 137 -16.16 5.15 -35.88
N ASP A 138 -15.31 4.67 -34.96
CA ASP A 138 -15.55 3.46 -34.17
C ASP A 138 -15.42 3.74 -32.65
N PRO A 139 -16.45 3.43 -31.83
CA PRO A 139 -16.39 3.66 -30.39
C PRO A 139 -15.43 2.71 -29.65
N PHE A 140 -15.03 1.60 -30.26
CA PHE A 140 -14.17 0.57 -29.67
C PHE A 140 -12.71 0.74 -30.04
N ILE A 141 -12.41 1.32 -31.20
CA ILE A 141 -11.04 1.41 -31.74
C ILE A 141 -10.37 2.73 -31.34
N GLY A 142 -9.08 2.65 -31.07
CA GLY A 142 -8.23 3.82 -30.88
C GLY A 142 -6.84 3.45 -30.42
N ASP A 143 -6.13 4.45 -29.94
CA ASP A 143 -4.75 4.36 -29.48
C ASP A 143 -4.63 4.63 -27.98
N LEU A 144 -3.90 3.77 -27.28
CA LEU A 144 -3.32 4.10 -25.98
C LEU A 144 -1.95 4.71 -26.23
N VAL A 145 -1.78 5.96 -25.81
CA VAL A 145 -0.53 6.71 -25.94
C VAL A 145 0.14 6.80 -24.58
N ALA A 146 1.38 6.31 -24.51
CA ALA A 146 2.26 6.42 -23.35
C ALA A 146 3.40 7.37 -23.66
N ASN A 147 3.51 8.46 -22.89
CA ASN A 147 4.60 9.42 -23.00
C ASN A 147 5.66 9.15 -21.93
N TYR A 148 6.94 8.97 -22.30
CA TYR A 148 8.03 8.69 -21.36
C TYR A 148 9.35 9.33 -21.78
N TYR A 149 10.30 9.41 -20.85
CA TYR A 149 11.62 9.98 -21.09
C TYR A 149 12.69 8.94 -20.82
N LEU A 150 13.52 8.68 -21.84
CA LEU A 150 14.69 7.81 -21.71
C LEU A 150 15.80 8.54 -20.95
N LYS A 151 16.58 7.80 -20.16
CA LYS A 151 17.72 8.35 -19.41
C LYS A 151 18.70 9.02 -20.36
N GLY A 152 19.09 10.26 -20.04
CA GLY A 152 20.00 11.06 -20.86
C GLY A 152 19.37 11.74 -22.08
N ARG A 153 18.06 11.60 -22.32
CA ARG A 153 17.33 12.31 -23.37
C ARG A 153 16.51 13.47 -22.80
N SER A 154 16.50 14.60 -23.49
CA SER A 154 15.70 15.78 -23.16
C SER A 154 14.31 15.78 -23.79
N THR A 155 14.11 14.99 -24.85
CA THR A 155 12.83 14.84 -25.54
C THR A 155 12.11 13.59 -25.06
N SER A 156 10.78 13.70 -25.02
CA SER A 156 9.93 12.57 -24.70
C SER A 156 9.80 11.62 -25.89
N THR A 157 9.56 10.34 -25.61
CA THR A 157 9.26 9.31 -26.58
C THR A 157 7.79 8.94 -26.41
N LEU A 158 7.06 8.92 -27.53
CA LEU A 158 5.67 8.49 -27.57
C LEU A 158 5.63 7.04 -28.01
N ALA A 159 5.08 6.19 -27.16
CA ALA A 159 4.72 4.83 -27.53
C ALA A 159 3.21 4.69 -27.65
N HIS A 160 2.77 3.90 -28.61
CA HIS A 160 1.37 3.67 -28.91
C HIS A 160 1.04 2.17 -28.88
N TRP A 161 -0.17 1.87 -28.44
CA TRP A 161 -0.87 0.62 -28.75
C TRP A 161 -2.11 0.98 -29.52
N SER A 162 -2.40 0.27 -30.60
CA SER A 162 -3.59 0.48 -31.43
C SER A 162 -4.47 -0.77 -31.41
N GLY A 163 -5.78 -0.60 -31.21
CA GLY A 163 -6.72 -1.72 -31.23
C GLY A 163 -8.03 -1.43 -30.51
N ASN A 164 -8.68 -2.50 -30.04
CA ASN A 164 -9.93 -2.40 -29.28
C ASN A 164 -9.67 -1.92 -27.83
N LEU A 165 -9.80 -0.62 -27.61
CA LEU A 165 -9.57 0.03 -26.32
C LEU A 165 -10.50 -0.49 -25.22
N VAL A 166 -11.71 -0.95 -25.56
CA VAL A 166 -12.64 -1.52 -24.58
C VAL A 166 -12.11 -2.85 -24.08
N ALA A 167 -11.71 -3.76 -24.97
CA ALA A 167 -11.13 -5.05 -24.59
C ALA A 167 -9.85 -4.86 -23.75
N LEU A 168 -9.04 -3.86 -24.07
CA LEU A 168 -7.85 -3.52 -23.27
C LEU A 168 -8.23 -3.00 -21.87
N ALA A 169 -9.22 -2.11 -21.78
CA ALA A 169 -9.68 -1.58 -20.50
C ALA A 169 -10.39 -2.64 -19.65
N GLU A 170 -11.09 -3.59 -20.25
CA GLU A 170 -11.69 -4.73 -19.53
C GLU A 170 -10.61 -5.61 -18.89
N GLN A 171 -9.46 -5.80 -19.55
CA GLN A 171 -8.32 -6.48 -18.95
C GLN A 171 -7.77 -5.73 -17.73
N TRP A 172 -7.67 -4.40 -17.81
CA TRP A 172 -7.26 -3.58 -16.66
C TRP A 172 -8.28 -3.65 -15.52
N ALA A 173 -9.56 -3.52 -15.85
CA ALA A 173 -10.68 -3.57 -14.93
C ALA A 173 -10.81 -4.93 -14.22
N THR A 174 -10.41 -6.01 -14.88
CA THR A 174 -10.40 -7.37 -14.28
C THR A 174 -9.22 -7.56 -13.33
N HIS A 175 -8.05 -6.98 -13.66
CA HIS A 175 -6.79 -7.28 -12.95
C HIS A 175 -6.23 -6.11 -12.13
N TRP A 176 -6.98 -5.01 -11.95
CA TRP A 176 -6.51 -3.80 -11.26
C TRP A 176 -5.93 -4.08 -9.86
N TRP A 177 -6.57 -4.97 -9.10
CA TRP A 177 -6.09 -5.40 -7.77
C TRP A 177 -4.68 -6.00 -7.84
N ARG A 178 -4.36 -6.72 -8.91
CA ARG A 178 -3.03 -7.31 -9.12
C ARG A 178 -2.01 -6.25 -9.44
N ILE A 179 -2.39 -5.26 -10.26
CA ILE A 179 -1.52 -4.15 -10.68
C ILE A 179 -1.04 -3.37 -9.45
N PHE A 180 -1.94 -3.11 -8.50
CA PHE A 180 -1.64 -2.22 -7.37
C PHE A 180 -1.14 -2.93 -6.13
N TYR A 181 -1.59 -4.16 -5.86
CA TYR A 181 -1.40 -4.76 -4.54
C TYR A 181 -0.40 -5.91 -4.53
N ARG A 182 -0.11 -6.52 -5.68
CA ARG A 182 0.90 -7.58 -5.77
C ARG A 182 2.29 -6.95 -5.89
N ARG A 183 3.06 -7.04 -4.80
CA ARG A 183 4.39 -6.41 -4.71
C ARG A 183 5.43 -7.22 -5.46
N ASP A 184 6.37 -6.51 -6.06
CA ASP A 184 7.54 -7.11 -6.74
C ASP A 184 7.18 -8.19 -7.78
N ALA A 185 6.02 -8.05 -8.40
CA ALA A 185 5.51 -8.95 -9.42
C ALA A 185 5.10 -8.14 -10.66
N PRO A 186 5.99 -8.02 -11.67
CA PRO A 186 5.71 -7.23 -12.86
C PRO A 186 4.41 -7.67 -13.54
N TYR A 187 3.50 -6.72 -13.76
CA TYR A 187 2.29 -6.89 -14.54
C TYR A 187 2.50 -6.32 -15.95
N LYS A 188 2.25 -7.14 -16.97
CA LYS A 188 2.24 -6.68 -18.36
C LYS A 188 0.98 -5.86 -18.61
N PHE A 189 1.12 -4.54 -18.66
CA PHE A 189 0.01 -3.61 -18.82
C PHE A 189 -0.48 -3.52 -20.27
N SER A 190 0.44 -3.45 -21.23
CA SER A 190 0.15 -3.45 -22.66
C SER A 190 1.40 -3.78 -23.49
N ASP A 191 1.18 -4.15 -24.76
CA ASP A 191 2.23 -4.13 -25.77
C ASP A 191 2.28 -2.74 -26.40
N LEU A 192 3.47 -2.19 -26.60
CA LEU A 192 3.63 -0.84 -27.14
C LEU A 192 4.63 -0.82 -28.29
N ARG A 193 4.39 0.09 -29.23
CA ARG A 193 5.28 0.40 -30.36
C ARG A 193 5.71 1.85 -30.29
N TRP A 194 6.95 2.15 -30.68
CA TRP A 194 7.45 3.52 -30.74
C TRP A 194 8.49 3.65 -31.85
N SER A 195 8.78 4.89 -32.26
CA SER A 195 9.87 5.18 -33.19
C SER A 195 11.07 5.72 -32.41
N ASP A 196 12.25 5.17 -32.69
CA ASP A 196 13.52 5.68 -32.17
C ASP A 196 14.53 5.82 -33.30
N ASN A 197 14.98 7.05 -33.57
CA ASN A 197 15.88 7.38 -34.67
C ASN A 197 15.42 6.85 -36.04
N GLY A 198 14.10 6.84 -36.28
CA GLY A 198 13.50 6.37 -37.52
C GLY A 198 13.34 4.85 -37.63
N ALA A 199 13.79 4.08 -36.63
CA ALA A 199 13.50 2.65 -36.53
C ALA A 199 12.26 2.40 -35.67
N GLU A 200 11.33 1.60 -36.17
CA GLU A 200 10.18 1.13 -35.39
C GLU A 200 10.65 0.08 -34.38
N ARG A 201 10.24 0.25 -33.12
CA ARG A 201 10.55 -0.63 -32.00
C ARG A 201 9.26 -1.11 -31.35
N GLN A 202 9.35 -2.27 -30.69
CA GLN A 202 8.25 -2.88 -29.98
C GLN A 202 8.72 -3.44 -28.63
N GLY A 203 7.85 -3.33 -27.63
CA GLY A 203 8.12 -3.79 -26.28
C GLY A 203 6.86 -3.91 -25.43
N ASN A 204 7.07 -4.28 -24.17
CA ASN A 204 6.00 -4.38 -23.18
C ASN A 204 6.11 -3.23 -22.18
N LEU A 205 4.96 -2.63 -21.85
CA LEU A 205 4.83 -1.79 -20.66
C LEU A 205 4.59 -2.69 -19.45
N LEU A 206 5.50 -2.64 -18.48
CA LEU A 206 5.43 -3.40 -17.25
C LEU A 206 5.23 -2.46 -16.06
N LEU A 207 4.34 -2.84 -15.15
CA LEU A 207 4.07 -2.14 -13.91
C LEU A 207 4.44 -3.05 -12.73
N THR A 208 5.21 -2.53 -11.78
CA THR A 208 5.59 -3.27 -10.58
C THR A 208 5.28 -2.42 -9.35
N ALA A 209 4.47 -2.95 -8.41
CA ALA A 209 4.18 -2.24 -7.17
C ALA A 209 5.33 -2.39 -6.16
N HIS A 210 5.77 -1.26 -5.60
CA HIS A 210 6.79 -1.13 -4.56
C HIS A 210 6.25 -0.25 -3.43
N GLY A 211 5.66 -0.87 -2.40
CA GLY A 211 5.08 -0.13 -1.27
C GLY A 211 3.96 0.81 -1.74
N SER A 212 4.20 2.12 -1.68
CA SER A 212 3.25 3.18 -2.08
C SER A 212 3.42 3.67 -3.52
N ARG A 213 4.34 3.09 -4.29
CA ARG A 213 4.69 3.53 -5.65
C ARG A 213 4.58 2.40 -6.66
N ILE A 214 4.39 2.76 -7.92
CA ILE A 214 4.46 1.86 -9.06
C ILE A 214 5.71 2.23 -9.86
N GLU A 215 6.58 1.24 -10.07
CA GLU A 215 7.63 1.32 -11.07
C GLU A 215 7.03 1.03 -12.45
N ILE A 216 7.27 1.95 -13.36
CA ILE A 216 6.98 1.82 -14.78
C ILE A 216 8.27 1.43 -15.48
N SER A 217 8.26 0.30 -16.18
CA SER A 217 9.40 -0.15 -16.98
C SER A 217 8.95 -0.56 -18.37
N PHE A 218 9.80 -0.28 -19.36
CA PHE A 218 9.60 -0.71 -20.73
C PHE A 218 10.59 -1.82 -21.04
N ARG A 219 10.10 -2.97 -21.50
CA ARG A 219 10.95 -4.06 -21.96
C ARG A 219 10.88 -4.16 -23.47
N GLU A 220 11.93 -3.72 -24.16
CA GLU A 220 12.08 -3.94 -25.58
C GLU A 220 12.37 -5.41 -25.87
N ILE A 221 11.73 -5.97 -26.89
CA ILE A 221 11.85 -7.39 -27.24
C ILE A 221 13.31 -7.77 -27.59
N SER A 222 14.06 -6.85 -28.20
CA SER A 222 15.42 -7.07 -28.69
C SER A 222 16.53 -6.64 -27.72
N GLN A 223 16.28 -5.65 -26.86
CA GLN A 223 17.32 -5.01 -26.03
C GLN A 223 17.11 -5.14 -24.51
N GLY A 224 16.00 -5.74 -24.07
CA GLY A 224 15.70 -5.88 -22.64
C GLY A 224 15.07 -4.63 -22.04
N ILE A 225 15.27 -4.37 -20.74
CA ILE A 225 14.64 -3.26 -20.04
C ILE A 225 15.32 -1.94 -20.44
N LEU A 226 14.51 -0.95 -20.85
CA LEU A 226 14.95 0.39 -21.18
C LEU A 226 15.20 1.22 -19.92
N ASP A 227 16.31 1.95 -19.91
CA ASP A 227 16.64 2.90 -18.86
C ASP A 227 15.78 4.17 -19.00
N LEU A 228 14.75 4.28 -18.17
CA LEU A 228 13.94 5.49 -18.05
C LEU A 228 14.62 6.54 -17.17
N ASN A 229 14.31 7.81 -17.41
CA ASN A 229 14.59 8.88 -16.46
C ASN A 229 13.87 8.57 -15.12
N PRO A 230 14.51 8.73 -13.95
CA PRO A 230 13.88 8.49 -12.65
C PRO A 230 12.51 9.15 -12.46
N ALA A 231 12.30 10.36 -12.98
CA ALA A 231 11.01 11.06 -12.91
C ALA A 231 9.89 10.37 -13.71
N SER A 232 10.25 9.62 -14.76
CA SER A 232 9.34 8.82 -15.59
C SER A 232 9.21 7.37 -15.14
N ARG A 233 10.03 6.96 -14.16
CA ARG A 233 10.12 5.57 -13.70
C ARG A 233 9.17 5.27 -12.54
N PHE A 234 8.84 6.25 -11.71
CA PHE A 234 8.01 6.02 -10.53
C PHE A 234 6.82 6.98 -10.47
N VAL A 235 5.66 6.44 -10.09
CA VAL A 235 4.43 7.18 -9.82
C VAL A 235 3.82 6.67 -8.51
N SER A 236 3.07 7.49 -7.77
CA SER A 236 2.35 6.99 -6.60
C SER A 236 1.24 6.03 -7.02
N ILE A 237 0.93 5.03 -6.19
CA ILE A 237 -0.20 4.12 -6.45
C ILE A 237 -1.51 4.91 -6.57
N ASP A 238 -1.75 5.87 -5.67
CA ASP A 238 -2.98 6.67 -5.69
C ASP A 238 -3.11 7.50 -6.97
N ASP A 239 -2.03 8.16 -7.43
CA ASP A 239 -2.05 8.93 -8.69
C ASP A 239 -2.33 8.02 -9.90
N PHE A 240 -1.66 6.87 -9.96
CA PHE A 240 -1.83 5.95 -11.07
C PHE A 240 -3.20 5.27 -11.06
N GLU A 241 -3.71 4.89 -9.89
CA GLU A 241 -5.04 4.32 -9.73
C GLU A 241 -6.12 5.33 -10.17
N ASN A 242 -5.97 6.60 -9.80
CA ASN A 242 -6.88 7.66 -10.24
C ASN A 242 -6.77 7.95 -11.74
N ASN A 243 -5.55 7.91 -12.30
CA ASN A 243 -5.35 8.03 -13.74
C ASN A 243 -6.03 6.88 -14.50
N LEU A 244 -5.82 5.63 -14.07
CA LEU A 244 -6.46 4.46 -14.69
C LEU A 244 -7.99 4.56 -14.61
N ALA A 245 -8.53 4.93 -13.45
CA ALA A 245 -9.97 5.13 -13.29
C ALA A 245 -10.51 6.24 -14.22
N ALA A 246 -9.74 7.31 -14.45
CA ALA A 246 -10.12 8.36 -15.39
C ALA A 246 -10.10 7.88 -16.85
N LEU A 247 -9.12 7.06 -17.25
CA LEU A 247 -9.08 6.46 -18.59
C LEU A 247 -10.27 5.53 -18.82
N VAL A 248 -10.57 4.65 -17.86
CA VAL A 248 -11.72 3.74 -17.94
C VAL A 248 -13.04 4.51 -17.96
N ARG A 249 -13.16 5.60 -17.19
CA ARG A 249 -14.35 6.47 -17.23
C ARG A 249 -14.58 7.09 -18.60
N LYS A 250 -13.53 7.61 -19.26
CA LYS A 250 -13.65 8.16 -20.63
C LYS A 250 -14.19 7.11 -21.62
N LEU A 251 -13.75 5.87 -21.49
CA LEU A 251 -14.26 4.76 -22.31
C LEU A 251 -15.72 4.43 -22.00
N ALA A 252 -16.09 4.37 -20.72
CA ALA A 252 -17.46 4.14 -20.30
C ALA A 252 -18.40 5.24 -20.84
N GLU A 253 -18.07 6.52 -20.63
CA GLU A 253 -18.85 7.67 -21.12
C GLU A 253 -19.02 7.64 -22.65
N ARG A 254 -18.00 7.19 -23.39
CA ARG A 254 -18.08 7.03 -24.85
C ARG A 254 -19.03 5.90 -25.26
N LEU A 255 -18.98 4.76 -24.57
CA LEU A 255 -19.92 3.66 -24.78
C LEU A 255 -21.36 4.08 -24.46
N GLU A 256 -21.57 4.84 -23.38
CA GLU A 256 -22.87 5.41 -23.04
C GLU A 256 -23.40 6.32 -24.15
N ALA A 257 -22.55 7.18 -24.72
CA ALA A 257 -22.90 8.04 -25.85
C ALA A 257 -23.29 7.24 -27.11
N SER A 258 -22.72 6.03 -27.26
CA SER A 258 -23.11 5.06 -28.29
C SER A 258 -24.26 4.13 -27.87
N SER A 259 -24.97 4.44 -26.78
CA SER A 259 -26.08 3.65 -26.22
C SER A 259 -25.71 2.24 -25.77
N LEU A 260 -24.44 2.00 -25.45
CA LEU A 260 -23.92 0.77 -24.86
C LEU A 260 -23.71 0.98 -23.35
N LEU A 261 -24.71 0.57 -22.57
CA LEU A 261 -24.74 0.67 -21.12
C LEU A 261 -24.38 -0.67 -20.45
N ASP A 262 -24.19 -0.66 -19.13
CA ASP A 262 -24.03 -1.86 -18.29
C ASP A 262 -22.88 -2.80 -18.71
N THR A 263 -21.78 -2.23 -19.19
CA THR A 263 -20.57 -2.99 -19.52
C THR A 263 -19.71 -3.28 -18.28
N GLU A 264 -18.74 -4.20 -18.41
CA GLU A 264 -17.75 -4.51 -17.37
C GLU A 264 -16.99 -3.27 -16.87
N LEU A 265 -16.81 -2.27 -17.73
CA LEU A 265 -16.18 -1.00 -17.35
C LEU A 265 -17.03 -0.20 -16.33
N HIS A 266 -18.35 -0.21 -16.48
CA HIS A 266 -19.27 0.43 -15.53
C HIS A 266 -19.27 -0.32 -14.19
N SER A 267 -19.32 -1.66 -14.24
CA SER A 267 -19.22 -2.52 -13.07
C SER A 267 -17.92 -2.28 -12.30
N PHE A 268 -16.78 -2.19 -13.00
CA PHE A 268 -15.50 -1.87 -12.40
C PHE A 268 -15.49 -0.50 -11.71
N LEU A 269 -15.97 0.55 -12.37
CA LEU A 269 -16.00 1.90 -11.79
C LEU A 269 -16.86 1.94 -10.53
N ALA A 270 -18.04 1.30 -10.56
CA ALA A 270 -18.92 1.18 -9.40
C ALA A 270 -18.26 0.39 -8.27
N ARG A 271 -17.70 -0.79 -8.59
CA ARG A 271 -17.06 -1.67 -7.61
C ARG A 271 -15.86 -1.01 -6.96
N ARG A 272 -15.03 -0.31 -7.73
CA ARG A 272 -13.89 0.45 -7.21
C ARG A 272 -14.36 1.52 -6.22
N LEU A 273 -15.42 2.27 -6.55
CA LEU A 273 -15.95 3.30 -5.66
C LEU A 273 -16.44 2.70 -4.33
N GLU A 274 -17.05 1.52 -4.35
CA GLU A 274 -17.43 0.79 -3.13
C GLU A 274 -16.20 0.42 -2.29
N VAL A 275 -15.20 -0.23 -2.90
CA VAL A 275 -13.97 -0.65 -2.23
C VAL A 275 -13.22 0.54 -1.61
N VAL A 276 -13.08 1.65 -2.34
CA VAL A 276 -12.41 2.86 -1.84
C VAL A 276 -13.19 3.52 -0.69
N SER A 277 -14.51 3.36 -0.67
CA SER A 277 -15.38 3.95 0.36
C SER A 277 -15.47 3.11 1.64
N ASN A 278 -14.98 1.88 1.64
CA ASN A 278 -15.08 0.94 2.75
C ASN A 278 -13.69 0.42 3.16
N HIS A 279 -13.22 0.83 4.34
CA HIS A 279 -11.88 0.47 4.82
C HIS A 279 -11.64 -1.04 4.87
N SER A 280 -12.55 -1.80 5.47
CA SER A 280 -12.39 -3.26 5.64
C SER A 280 -12.37 -3.97 4.29
N GLU A 281 -13.17 -3.49 3.34
CA GLU A 281 -13.20 -4.03 1.98
C GLU A 281 -11.93 -3.67 1.20
N ARG A 282 -11.41 -2.45 1.39
CA ARG A 282 -10.10 -2.05 0.84
C ARG A 282 -8.99 -2.95 1.37
N GLU A 283 -8.96 -3.23 2.67
CA GLU A 283 -7.95 -4.13 3.27
C GLU A 283 -8.06 -5.55 2.72
N PHE A 284 -9.29 -6.05 2.56
CA PHE A 284 -9.56 -7.34 1.96
C PHE A 284 -9.04 -7.42 0.52
N PHE A 285 -9.41 -6.46 -0.33
CA PHE A 285 -8.98 -6.39 -1.73
C PHE A 285 -7.45 -6.30 -1.87
N LYS A 286 -6.82 -5.45 -1.04
CA LYS A 286 -5.36 -5.33 -1.00
C LYS A 286 -4.69 -6.66 -0.66
N THR A 287 -5.18 -7.32 0.39
CA THR A 287 -4.58 -8.56 0.90
C THR A 287 -4.81 -9.72 -0.06
N ALA A 288 -6.02 -9.89 -0.59
CA ALA A 288 -6.34 -10.87 -1.62
C ALA A 288 -5.47 -10.67 -2.87
N GLY A 289 -5.35 -9.43 -3.33
CA GLY A 289 -4.57 -9.11 -4.51
C GLY A 289 -3.07 -9.36 -4.34
N ALA A 290 -2.53 -9.06 -3.15
CA ALA A 290 -1.16 -9.42 -2.79
C ALA A 290 -0.95 -10.94 -2.75
N LEU A 291 -1.92 -11.71 -2.25
CA LEU A 291 -1.90 -13.18 -2.29
C LEU A 291 -2.05 -13.76 -3.71
N GLY A 292 -2.35 -12.91 -4.71
CA GLY A 292 -2.53 -13.31 -6.09
C GLY A 292 -3.92 -13.88 -6.40
N VAL A 293 -4.90 -13.61 -5.53
CA VAL A 293 -6.30 -14.07 -5.67
C VAL A 293 -7.17 -12.93 -6.16
N ASP A 294 -8.12 -13.24 -7.04
CA ASP A 294 -9.15 -12.28 -7.42
C ASP A 294 -10.14 -12.08 -6.27
N PRO A 295 -10.18 -10.89 -5.62
CA PRO A 295 -11.08 -10.63 -4.49
C PRO A 295 -12.57 -10.71 -4.86
N GLN A 296 -12.92 -10.71 -6.15
CA GLN A 296 -14.30 -10.85 -6.62
C GLN A 296 -14.73 -12.31 -6.81
N ASN A 297 -13.78 -13.23 -6.83
CA ASN A 297 -14.01 -14.65 -7.05
C ASN A 297 -13.32 -15.49 -5.97
N VAL A 298 -13.64 -15.18 -4.71
CA VAL A 298 -13.20 -15.91 -3.52
C VAL A 298 -14.33 -16.77 -2.97
N ASP A 299 -14.02 -18.00 -2.58
CA ASP A 299 -14.95 -18.81 -1.78
C ASP A 299 -14.91 -18.42 -0.28
N GLU A 300 -15.80 -19.02 0.51
CA GLU A 300 -15.93 -18.74 1.94
C GLU A 300 -14.66 -19.08 2.73
N GLN A 301 -13.99 -20.19 2.39
CA GLN A 301 -12.74 -20.59 3.04
C GLN A 301 -11.62 -19.59 2.71
N GLN A 302 -11.48 -19.20 1.44
CA GLN A 302 -10.49 -18.21 1.02
C GLN A 302 -10.74 -16.86 1.73
N ALA A 303 -12.00 -16.43 1.81
CA ALA A 303 -12.36 -15.20 2.50
C ALA A 303 -12.03 -15.23 4.00
N GLU A 304 -12.24 -16.36 4.67
CA GLU A 304 -11.85 -16.57 6.07
C GLU A 304 -10.33 -16.51 6.26
N GLU A 305 -9.56 -17.18 5.39
CA GLU A 305 -8.09 -17.18 5.45
C GLU A 305 -7.50 -15.78 5.23
N ILE A 306 -8.01 -15.03 4.24
CA ILE A 306 -7.61 -13.64 3.97
C ILE A 306 -7.95 -12.75 5.17
N SER A 307 -9.17 -12.89 5.72
CA SER A 307 -9.61 -12.11 6.88
C SER A 307 -8.75 -12.42 8.12
N SER A 308 -8.44 -13.69 8.35
CA SER A 308 -7.54 -14.12 9.43
C SER A 308 -6.16 -13.50 9.30
N LEU A 309 -5.59 -13.46 8.09
CA LEU A 309 -4.31 -12.80 7.84
C LEU A 309 -4.35 -11.30 8.16
N ILE A 310 -5.44 -10.60 7.82
CA ILE A 310 -5.62 -9.17 8.16
C ILE A 310 -5.61 -8.96 9.68
N HIS A 311 -6.30 -9.81 10.43
CA HIS A 311 -6.34 -9.72 11.89
C HIS A 311 -4.97 -10.04 12.52
N GLN A 312 -4.25 -11.02 11.98
CA GLN A 312 -2.92 -11.40 12.47
C GLN A 312 -1.86 -10.33 12.15
N MET A 313 -1.95 -9.70 10.98
CA MET A 313 -1.00 -8.68 10.51
C MET A 313 -1.76 -7.40 10.17
N PRO A 314 -2.18 -6.60 11.16
CA PRO A 314 -2.97 -5.38 10.91
C PRO A 314 -2.19 -4.30 10.17
N GLU A 315 -0.86 -4.29 10.29
CA GLU A 315 0.00 -3.35 9.59
C GLU A 315 0.07 -3.67 8.08
N GLU A 316 -0.41 -2.75 7.25
CA GLU A 316 -0.61 -2.98 5.82
C GLU A 316 0.69 -3.38 5.10
N ASP A 317 1.79 -2.65 5.29
CA ASP A 317 3.04 -2.93 4.57
C ASP A 317 3.62 -4.31 4.89
N ALA A 318 3.64 -4.70 6.17
CA ALA A 318 4.08 -6.02 6.60
C ALA A 318 3.18 -7.12 6.00
N ARG A 319 1.87 -6.90 6.05
CA ARG A 319 0.87 -7.85 5.54
C ARG A 319 1.02 -8.07 4.04
N LEU A 320 1.16 -6.99 3.26
CA LEU A 320 1.27 -7.09 1.80
C LEU A 320 2.62 -7.65 1.35
N ASP A 321 3.71 -7.40 2.09
CA ASP A 321 5.00 -8.08 1.87
C ASP A 321 4.89 -9.58 2.13
N PHE A 322 4.26 -9.98 3.24
CA PHE A 322 4.03 -11.40 3.54
C PHE A 322 3.17 -12.06 2.46
N ALA A 323 2.00 -11.47 2.16
CA ALA A 323 1.05 -11.98 1.18
C ALA A 323 1.67 -12.14 -0.21
N SER A 324 2.46 -11.14 -0.68
CA SER A 324 3.10 -11.17 -2.00
C SER A 324 4.21 -12.22 -2.10
N ALA A 325 4.86 -12.58 -0.98
CA ALA A 325 5.91 -13.59 -0.97
C ALA A 325 5.37 -15.02 -0.88
N VAL A 326 4.30 -15.22 -0.11
CA VAL A 326 3.74 -16.55 0.20
C VAL A 326 2.82 -17.03 -0.91
N LEU A 327 1.95 -16.13 -1.42
CA LEU A 327 0.82 -16.43 -2.30
C LEU A 327 -0.21 -17.36 -1.66
N PHE A 328 -1.43 -17.35 -2.18
CA PHE A 328 -2.54 -18.09 -1.57
C PHE A 328 -2.27 -19.59 -1.42
N ASP A 329 -1.73 -20.24 -2.46
CA ASP A 329 -1.51 -21.69 -2.48
C ASP A 329 -0.58 -22.19 -1.36
N ASN A 330 0.33 -21.34 -0.85
CA ASN A 330 1.25 -21.69 0.24
C ASN A 330 0.86 -21.08 1.59
N LEU A 331 -0.22 -20.27 1.64
CA LEU A 331 -0.60 -19.50 2.84
C LEU A 331 -0.71 -20.37 4.08
N LYS A 332 -1.40 -21.51 3.95
CA LYS A 332 -1.58 -22.45 5.06
C LYS A 332 -0.25 -23.04 5.54
N ALA A 333 0.58 -23.54 4.61
CA ALA A 333 1.85 -24.20 4.95
C ALA A 333 2.84 -23.22 5.59
N ASP A 334 2.90 -21.98 5.12
CA ASP A 334 3.79 -20.97 5.68
C ASP A 334 3.28 -20.42 7.03
N ASN A 335 1.97 -20.27 7.20
CA ASN A 335 1.40 -19.97 8.51
C ASN A 335 1.68 -21.08 9.54
N GLU A 336 1.59 -22.35 9.13
CA GLU A 336 1.97 -23.48 9.96
C GLU A 336 3.46 -23.45 10.32
N TRP A 337 4.34 -23.11 9.38
CA TRP A 337 5.77 -22.94 9.64
C TRP A 337 6.03 -21.82 10.65
N VAL A 338 5.39 -20.65 10.48
CA VAL A 338 5.52 -19.52 11.43
C VAL A 338 5.06 -19.95 12.82
N ARG A 339 3.89 -20.58 12.92
CA ARG A 339 3.32 -21.03 14.19
C ARG A 339 4.22 -22.05 14.88
N ASN A 340 4.62 -23.11 14.17
CA ASN A 340 5.49 -24.15 14.73
C ASN A 340 6.86 -23.60 15.13
N GLY A 341 7.42 -22.67 14.34
CA GLY A 341 8.68 -22.00 14.64
C GLY A 341 8.61 -21.16 15.92
N LEU A 342 7.54 -20.37 16.07
CA LEU A 342 7.32 -19.55 17.27
C LEU A 342 7.00 -20.42 18.50
N GLU A 343 6.24 -21.51 18.35
CA GLU A 343 5.99 -22.47 19.44
C GLU A 343 7.29 -23.15 19.90
N ALA A 344 8.16 -23.53 18.98
CA ALA A 344 9.40 -24.25 19.29
C ALA A 344 10.53 -23.35 19.80
N LYS A 345 10.65 -22.12 19.26
CA LYS A 345 11.83 -21.25 19.46
C LYS A 345 11.48 -19.83 19.91
N GLY A 346 10.21 -19.46 19.97
CA GLY A 346 9.77 -18.08 20.25
C GLY A 346 10.26 -17.54 21.59
N ASP A 347 10.40 -18.37 22.62
CA ASP A 347 10.95 -17.95 23.91
C ASP A 347 12.49 -17.88 23.90
N GLN A 348 13.14 -18.83 23.22
CA GLN A 348 14.60 -18.90 23.09
C GLN A 348 15.16 -17.75 22.25
N ASN A 349 14.41 -17.35 21.21
CA ASN A 349 14.83 -16.37 20.21
C ASN A 349 14.32 -14.94 20.49
N ARG A 350 13.92 -14.64 21.73
CA ARG A 350 13.54 -13.28 22.15
C ARG A 350 14.73 -12.33 22.14
N LEU A 351 14.47 -11.07 21.82
CA LEU A 351 15.43 -9.97 21.76
C LEU A 351 14.93 -8.80 22.63
N PRO A 352 14.98 -8.90 23.98
CA PRO A 352 14.38 -7.92 24.88
C PRO A 352 14.91 -6.50 24.73
N ASP A 353 16.21 -6.32 24.46
CA ASP A 353 16.82 -4.99 24.44
C ASP A 353 16.48 -4.20 23.17
N ILE A 354 15.92 -4.83 22.14
CA ILE A 354 15.51 -4.13 20.93
C ILE A 354 14.39 -3.10 21.19
N VAL A 355 13.53 -3.34 22.20
CA VAL A 355 12.43 -2.44 22.55
C VAL A 355 12.92 -1.10 23.09
N PRO A 356 13.77 -1.05 24.13
CA PRO A 356 14.36 0.21 24.57
C PRO A 356 15.27 0.85 23.51
N LEU A 357 15.99 0.05 22.72
CA LEU A 357 16.82 0.56 21.61
C LEU A 357 15.98 1.26 20.53
N ALA A 358 14.85 0.68 20.11
CA ALA A 358 13.93 1.30 19.15
C ALA A 358 13.45 2.68 19.65
N LYS A 359 13.08 2.76 20.93
CA LYS A 359 12.65 4.03 21.56
C LYS A 359 13.75 5.07 21.64
N LEU A 360 14.99 4.65 21.85
CA LEU A 360 16.13 5.56 21.96
C LEU A 360 16.59 6.06 20.60
N LEU A 361 16.59 5.18 19.59
CA LEU A 361 16.95 5.56 18.23
C LEU A 361 15.90 6.52 17.64
N ASN A 362 14.62 6.34 17.97
CA ASN A 362 13.44 7.13 17.53
C ASN A 362 13.70 7.99 16.29
N ILE A 363 14.06 7.28 15.24
CA ILE A 363 14.45 7.88 14.00
C ILE A 363 13.15 8.20 13.25
N LYS A 364 12.71 9.46 13.30
CA LYS A 364 11.57 9.89 12.48
C LYS A 364 11.93 9.68 11.01
N GLU A 365 11.05 9.01 10.28
CA GLU A 365 11.12 8.95 8.82
C GLU A 365 11.00 10.37 8.27
N THR A 366 12.02 10.80 7.54
CA THR A 366 11.95 12.03 6.75
C THR A 366 11.39 11.63 5.39
N SER A 367 10.25 12.20 4.99
CA SER A 367 9.52 11.82 3.76
C SER A 367 10.32 11.95 2.45
N SER A 368 11.49 12.58 2.48
CA SER A 368 12.36 12.79 1.32
C SER A 368 13.50 11.76 1.17
N GLN A 369 13.71 10.85 2.13
CA GLN A 369 14.85 9.92 2.10
C GLN A 369 14.51 8.60 1.39
N LEU A 370 15.49 8.05 0.67
CA LEU A 370 15.34 6.73 0.04
C LEU A 370 15.34 5.64 1.14
N PRO A 371 14.54 4.57 1.02
CA PRO A 371 14.39 3.57 2.07
C PRO A 371 15.72 2.96 2.55
N TRP A 372 16.62 2.62 1.62
CA TRP A 372 17.92 2.05 1.96
C TRP A 372 18.80 3.00 2.80
N GLN A 373 18.68 4.32 2.64
CA GLN A 373 19.40 5.31 3.45
C GLN A 373 18.93 5.26 4.90
N ASN A 374 17.64 5.03 5.13
CA ASN A 374 17.09 4.88 6.47
C ASN A 374 17.70 3.65 7.17
N GLY A 375 17.78 2.51 6.46
CA GLY A 375 18.41 1.29 6.96
C GLY A 375 19.88 1.50 7.36
N ILE A 376 20.68 2.13 6.49
CA ILE A 376 22.09 2.46 6.78
C ILE A 376 22.21 3.32 8.04
N ARG A 377 21.42 4.38 8.15
CA ARG A 377 21.46 5.29 9.31
C ARG A 377 21.05 4.59 10.60
N LEU A 378 20.04 3.74 10.56
CA LEU A 378 19.61 2.93 11.71
C LEU A 378 20.74 2.00 12.15
N ALA A 379 21.42 1.33 11.22
CA ALA A 379 22.55 0.45 11.53
C ALA A 379 23.71 1.21 12.18
N GLN A 380 24.12 2.34 11.59
CA GLN A 380 25.17 3.20 12.14
C GLN A 380 24.81 3.73 13.53
N SER A 381 23.55 4.09 13.74
CA SER A 381 23.08 4.59 15.03
C SER A 381 23.03 3.48 16.06
N LEU A 382 22.58 2.28 15.70
CA LEU A 382 22.62 1.12 16.57
C LEU A 382 24.06 0.76 16.98
N ARG A 383 25.01 0.72 16.04
CA ARG A 383 26.43 0.47 16.38
C ARG A 383 26.97 1.47 17.40
N ARG A 384 26.64 2.77 17.25
CA ARG A 384 27.01 3.80 18.24
C ARG A 384 26.38 3.56 19.60
N GLN A 385 25.12 3.15 19.66
CA GLN A 385 24.46 2.85 20.94
C GLN A 385 25.02 1.60 21.62
N LEU A 386 25.52 0.64 20.85
CA LEU A 386 26.17 -0.57 21.34
C LEU A 386 27.68 -0.39 21.59
N ASP A 387 28.22 0.83 21.43
CA ASP A 387 29.65 1.15 21.52
C ASP A 387 30.54 0.22 20.66
N LEU A 388 30.11 0.02 19.41
CA LEU A 388 30.79 -0.84 18.44
C LEU A 388 31.58 -0.02 17.42
N GLU A 389 32.91 -0.10 17.50
CA GLU A 389 33.83 0.42 16.49
C GLU A 389 33.51 -0.15 15.10
N THR A 390 33.71 0.62 14.02
CA THR A 390 33.31 0.22 12.65
C THR A 390 33.96 -1.07 12.16
N THR A 391 35.15 -1.41 12.64
CA THR A 391 35.88 -2.62 12.25
C THR A 391 35.53 -3.83 13.12
N LYS A 392 34.76 -3.67 14.21
CA LYS A 392 34.45 -4.76 15.14
C LYS A 392 33.38 -5.71 14.58
N ALA A 393 33.70 -6.99 14.52
CA ALA A 393 32.76 -8.05 14.14
C ALA A 393 31.72 -8.32 15.24
N LEU A 394 30.54 -8.81 14.84
CA LEU A 394 29.41 -9.07 15.74
C LEU A 394 29.46 -10.45 16.40
N GLY A 395 30.34 -11.35 15.95
CA GLY A 395 30.48 -12.69 16.52
C GLY A 395 29.40 -13.69 16.07
N GLY A 396 28.94 -13.59 14.81
CA GLY A 396 27.99 -14.53 14.23
C GLY A 396 26.55 -14.35 14.71
N LEU A 397 25.73 -15.39 14.54
CA LEU A 397 24.30 -15.33 14.84
C LEU A 397 24.04 -15.12 16.34
N SER A 398 24.69 -15.92 17.18
CA SER A 398 24.58 -15.82 18.64
C SER A 398 25.14 -14.51 19.19
N GLY A 399 26.24 -14.01 18.61
CA GLY A 399 26.83 -12.73 19.02
C GLY A 399 25.88 -11.56 18.76
N LEU A 400 25.25 -11.49 17.59
CA LEU A 400 24.23 -10.49 17.29
C LEU A 400 23.03 -10.59 18.25
N ALA A 401 22.54 -11.80 18.53
CA ALA A 401 21.43 -11.98 19.46
C ALA A 401 21.78 -11.47 20.88
N GLN A 402 22.98 -11.77 21.38
CA GLN A 402 23.45 -11.32 22.69
C GLN A 402 23.55 -9.78 22.79
N TYR A 403 24.02 -9.10 21.75
CA TYR A 403 24.03 -7.62 21.71
C TYR A 403 22.64 -7.00 21.84
N LEU A 404 21.57 -7.78 21.60
CA LEU A 404 20.17 -7.36 21.68
C LEU A 404 19.44 -7.98 22.87
N GLY A 405 20.21 -8.45 23.88
CA GLY A 405 19.69 -9.05 25.11
C GLY A 405 19.15 -10.46 24.95
N GLY A 406 19.36 -11.09 23.79
CA GLY A 406 18.90 -12.43 23.49
C GLY A 406 19.78 -13.53 24.07
N SER A 407 19.27 -14.78 23.99
CA SER A 407 20.00 -15.96 24.47
C SER A 407 21.25 -16.25 23.64
N PRO A 408 22.36 -16.71 24.25
CA PRO A 408 23.50 -17.26 23.52
C PRO A 408 23.10 -18.46 22.64
N ASP A 409 22.04 -19.16 23.02
CA ASP A 409 21.55 -20.34 22.33
C ASP A 409 20.62 -19.98 21.15
N PHE A 410 20.52 -18.72 20.72
CA PHE A 410 19.67 -18.35 19.57
C PHE A 410 19.87 -19.32 18.39
N GLU A 411 18.77 -19.85 17.86
CA GLU A 411 18.85 -20.91 16.85
C GLU A 411 17.97 -20.60 15.63
N ALA A 412 18.53 -20.81 14.44
CA ALA A 412 17.79 -20.77 13.19
C ALA A 412 16.98 -22.07 13.00
N ILE A 413 15.82 -21.97 12.34
CA ILE A 413 14.93 -23.12 12.11
C ILE A 413 15.01 -23.60 10.66
N TYR A 414 14.60 -24.85 10.44
CA TYR A 414 14.60 -25.45 9.11
C TYR A 414 13.60 -24.75 8.16
N LYS A 415 13.85 -24.87 6.86
CA LYS A 415 13.21 -24.12 5.76
C LYS A 415 11.66 -24.11 5.76
N PRO A 416 11.01 -22.98 5.42
CA PRO A 416 9.59 -22.95 5.05
C PRO A 416 9.30 -23.55 3.66
N SER A 417 8.03 -23.72 3.32
CA SER A 417 7.59 -24.18 1.99
C SER A 417 7.86 -23.18 0.87
N SER A 418 7.90 -21.88 1.15
CA SER A 418 7.91 -20.81 0.13
C SER A 418 9.13 -19.86 0.19
N ALA A 419 8.93 -18.61 -0.26
CA ALA A 419 9.92 -17.54 -0.32
C ALA A 419 10.21 -16.87 1.03
N LEU A 420 9.51 -17.22 2.12
CA LEU A 420 9.81 -16.72 3.46
C LEU A 420 11.24 -17.09 3.88
N LYS A 421 11.92 -16.15 4.53
CA LYS A 421 13.29 -16.30 5.04
C LYS A 421 13.38 -16.14 6.54
N GLY A 422 12.44 -15.40 7.11
CA GLY A 422 12.29 -15.23 8.53
C GLY A 422 10.98 -14.55 8.85
N PHE A 423 10.64 -14.54 10.13
CA PHE A 423 9.44 -13.91 10.63
C PHE A 423 9.73 -13.34 12.02
N GLN A 424 9.32 -12.10 12.24
CA GLN A 424 9.34 -11.44 13.53
C GLN A 424 7.91 -11.41 14.08
N SER A 425 7.77 -11.74 15.36
CA SER A 425 6.51 -11.61 16.12
C SER A 425 6.78 -11.08 17.52
N LEU A 426 5.72 -10.80 18.29
CA LEU A 426 5.82 -10.48 19.72
C LEU A 426 5.43 -11.69 20.56
N VAL A 427 6.34 -12.16 21.40
CA VAL A 427 6.10 -13.23 22.38
C VAL A 427 6.19 -12.62 23.78
N SER A 428 5.07 -12.58 24.49
CA SER A 428 4.92 -11.83 25.76
C SER A 428 5.43 -10.37 25.65
N ASP A 429 4.96 -9.65 24.62
CA ASP A 429 5.33 -8.27 24.29
C ASP A 429 6.82 -8.01 24.00
N THR A 430 7.59 -9.09 23.83
CA THR A 430 9.00 -9.03 23.45
C THR A 430 9.18 -9.50 22.01
N PRO A 431 9.91 -8.77 21.15
CA PRO A 431 10.20 -9.25 19.80
C PRO A 431 10.95 -10.57 19.83
N SER A 432 10.44 -11.54 19.08
CA SER A 432 11.08 -12.81 18.80
C SER A 432 11.20 -12.98 17.30
N VAL A 433 12.32 -13.55 16.86
CA VAL A 433 12.61 -13.75 15.44
C VAL A 433 12.89 -15.22 15.17
N ILE A 434 12.25 -15.75 14.13
CA ILE A 434 12.62 -17.03 13.52
C ILE A 434 13.25 -16.75 12.16
N VAL A 435 14.36 -17.43 11.83
CA VAL A 435 15.07 -17.30 10.55
C VAL A 435 15.42 -18.68 9.99
N GLU A 436 15.50 -18.80 8.66
CA GLU A 436 15.89 -20.06 8.01
C GLU A 436 17.40 -20.36 8.16
N SER A 437 17.75 -21.65 8.25
CA SER A 437 19.14 -22.12 8.44
C SER A 437 19.86 -22.62 7.18
N ASN A 438 19.22 -22.63 6.00
CA ASN A 438 19.72 -23.38 4.82
C ASN A 438 21.05 -22.91 4.23
N TRP A 439 21.42 -21.65 4.45
CA TRP A 439 22.54 -21.01 3.78
C TRP A 439 23.71 -20.72 4.72
N GLY A 440 23.78 -21.46 5.83
CA GLY A 440 24.79 -21.33 6.85
C GLY A 440 24.56 -20.16 7.83
N GLU A 441 25.46 -20.05 8.79
CA GLU A 441 25.35 -19.11 9.90
C GLU A 441 25.41 -17.64 9.44
N ALA A 442 26.33 -17.29 8.54
CA ALA A 442 26.46 -15.93 8.00
C ALA A 442 25.15 -15.43 7.35
N SER A 443 24.46 -16.31 6.62
CA SER A 443 23.17 -15.98 6.01
C SER A 443 22.07 -15.84 7.05
N SER A 444 22.05 -16.72 8.07
CA SER A 444 21.08 -16.65 9.17
C SER A 444 21.26 -15.36 9.98
N MET A 445 22.52 -14.97 10.25
CA MET A 445 22.86 -13.70 10.91
C MET A 445 22.37 -12.50 10.09
N PHE A 446 22.56 -12.54 8.76
CA PHE A 446 22.04 -11.49 7.88
C PHE A 446 20.51 -11.40 7.95
N LEU A 447 19.79 -12.53 7.94
CA LEU A 447 18.34 -12.55 8.09
C LEU A 447 17.86 -12.04 9.45
N LEU A 448 18.55 -12.39 10.54
CA LEU A 448 18.28 -11.85 11.87
C LEU A 448 18.46 -10.34 11.87
N ALA A 449 19.57 -9.84 11.33
CA ALA A 449 19.83 -8.41 11.25
C ALA A 449 18.76 -7.68 10.43
N ARG A 450 18.25 -8.28 9.35
CA ARG A 450 17.13 -7.72 8.57
C ARG A 450 15.85 -7.58 9.41
N ALA A 451 15.48 -8.62 10.17
CA ALA A 451 14.30 -8.60 11.04
C ALA A 451 14.45 -7.55 12.16
N VAL A 452 15.65 -7.43 12.73
CA VAL A 452 15.98 -6.40 13.73
C VAL A 452 15.84 -5.01 13.13
N GLY A 453 16.40 -4.77 11.94
CA GLY A 453 16.29 -3.50 11.24
C GLY A 453 14.86 -3.10 10.93
N ASP A 454 14.03 -4.08 10.52
CA ASP A 454 12.59 -3.89 10.31
C ASP A 454 11.88 -3.44 11.59
N TYR A 455 12.09 -4.15 12.69
CA TYR A 455 11.47 -3.81 13.97
C TYR A 455 11.93 -2.44 14.50
N LEU A 456 13.22 -2.10 14.36
CA LEU A 456 13.74 -0.79 14.77
C LEU A 456 13.14 0.36 13.94
N ALA A 457 12.86 0.12 12.66
CA ALA A 457 12.26 1.12 11.77
C ALA A 457 10.75 1.29 12.01
N TYR A 458 10.02 0.18 12.09
CA TYR A 458 8.55 0.18 12.00
C TYR A 458 7.85 -0.19 13.30
N GLN A 459 8.53 -0.87 14.23
CA GLN A 459 7.98 -1.37 15.51
C GLN A 459 6.69 -2.20 15.31
N GLY A 460 6.59 -2.87 14.16
CA GLY A 460 5.46 -3.72 13.80
C GLY A 460 5.34 -4.93 14.73
N ARG A 461 4.11 -5.41 14.92
CA ARG A 461 3.85 -6.60 15.75
C ARG A 461 4.34 -7.88 15.05
N ASN A 462 4.09 -7.96 13.75
CA ASN A 462 4.39 -9.09 12.91
C ASN A 462 4.98 -8.59 11.60
N ALA A 463 6.11 -9.15 11.18
CA ALA A 463 6.76 -8.79 9.94
C ALA A 463 7.50 -9.98 9.33
N SER A 464 7.53 -10.05 8.01
CA SER A 464 8.25 -11.10 7.29
C SER A 464 9.57 -10.61 6.73
N VAL A 465 10.57 -11.49 6.71
CA VAL A 465 11.80 -11.29 5.96
C VAL A 465 11.68 -12.12 4.68
N THR A 466 11.71 -11.45 3.53
CA THR A 466 11.48 -12.08 2.21
C THR A 466 12.57 -11.65 1.22
N ASN A 467 12.51 -12.09 -0.03
CA ASN A 467 13.40 -11.58 -1.08
C ASN A 467 12.76 -10.48 -1.93
N LEU A 468 11.57 -9.99 -1.55
CA LEU A 468 10.86 -8.99 -2.33
C LEU A 468 11.63 -7.66 -2.38
N TYR A 469 11.62 -7.00 -3.53
CA TYR A 469 12.21 -5.67 -3.73
C TYR A 469 11.26 -4.53 -3.33
N THR A 470 10.81 -4.49 -2.07
CA THR A 470 9.95 -3.42 -1.54
C THR A 470 10.74 -2.41 -0.69
N ASP A 471 10.18 -1.23 -0.47
CA ASP A 471 10.80 -0.16 0.35
C ASP A 471 11.14 -0.67 1.76
N ARG A 472 10.18 -1.33 2.41
CA ARG A 472 10.36 -1.96 3.73
C ARG A 472 11.48 -2.99 3.73
N GLN A 473 11.47 -3.92 2.78
CA GLN A 473 12.54 -4.93 2.68
C GLN A 473 13.90 -4.30 2.33
N ALA A 474 13.93 -3.17 1.62
CA ALA A 474 15.14 -2.43 1.32
C ALA A 474 15.76 -1.78 2.57
N VAL A 475 14.94 -1.26 3.49
CA VAL A 475 15.40 -0.81 4.83
C VAL A 475 16.11 -1.96 5.54
N GLY A 476 15.46 -3.12 5.67
CA GLY A 476 16.03 -4.28 6.33
C GLY A 476 17.34 -4.77 5.69
N ARG A 477 17.40 -4.87 4.35
CA ARG A 477 18.63 -5.27 3.63
C ARG A 477 19.78 -4.30 3.84
N ALA A 478 19.53 -3.00 3.72
CA ALA A 478 20.55 -1.98 3.88
C ALA A 478 21.03 -1.89 5.32
N PHE A 479 20.12 -2.01 6.29
CA PHE A 479 20.45 -2.12 7.70
C PHE A 479 21.35 -3.32 7.99
N ALA A 480 20.98 -4.50 7.50
CA ALA A 480 21.76 -5.72 7.74
C ALA A 480 23.18 -5.63 7.16
N ALA A 481 23.31 -5.14 5.93
CA ALA A 481 24.62 -4.97 5.29
C ALA A 481 25.51 -4.01 6.07
N GLU A 482 24.98 -2.84 6.44
CA GLU A 482 25.73 -1.80 7.15
C GLU A 482 26.03 -2.17 8.61
N LEU A 483 25.13 -2.89 9.29
CA LEU A 483 25.34 -3.31 10.66
C LEU A 483 26.45 -4.36 10.75
N ILE A 484 26.45 -5.34 9.84
CA ILE A 484 27.36 -6.49 9.85
C ILE A 484 28.74 -6.11 9.32
N ALA A 485 28.80 -5.47 8.15
CA ALA A 485 30.03 -5.08 7.47
C ALA A 485 29.93 -3.62 7.03
N PRO A 486 30.21 -2.66 7.93
CA PRO A 486 30.07 -1.24 7.64
C PRO A 486 30.87 -0.82 6.40
N ALA A 487 30.23 -0.10 5.48
CA ALA A 487 30.83 0.22 4.17
C ALA A 487 32.19 0.92 4.30
N ALA A 488 32.31 1.88 5.23
CA ALA A 488 33.56 2.59 5.48
C ALA A 488 34.71 1.64 5.91
N ALA A 489 34.42 0.66 6.76
CA ALA A 489 35.42 -0.32 7.19
C ALA A 489 35.77 -1.30 6.07
N VAL A 490 34.79 -1.72 5.27
CA VAL A 490 35.04 -2.58 4.09
C VAL A 490 35.97 -1.88 3.09
N VAL A 491 35.70 -0.62 2.75
CA VAL A 491 36.54 0.14 1.81
C VAL A 491 37.95 0.33 2.36
N SER A 492 38.11 0.79 3.61
CA SER A 492 39.45 0.95 4.23
C SER A 492 40.22 -0.38 4.30
N MET A 493 39.56 -1.51 4.63
CA MET A 493 40.23 -2.81 4.64
C MET A 493 40.70 -3.26 3.24
N ILE A 494 39.92 -2.99 2.19
CA ILE A 494 40.28 -3.38 0.82
C ILE A 494 41.35 -2.45 0.26
N GLU A 495 41.16 -1.13 0.33
CA GLU A 495 42.01 -0.15 -0.35
C GLU A 495 43.28 0.19 0.46
N GLU A 496 43.16 0.36 1.78
CA GLU A 496 44.29 0.80 2.61
C GLU A 496 45.07 -0.38 3.19
N SER A 497 44.38 -1.48 3.49
CA SER A 497 44.99 -2.67 4.08
C SER A 497 45.26 -3.80 3.09
N ASP A 498 44.86 -3.66 1.81
CA ASP A 498 45.02 -4.65 0.73
C ASP A 498 44.44 -6.02 1.09
N TRP A 499 43.27 -6.05 1.74
CA TRP A 499 42.58 -7.31 2.05
C TRP A 499 41.73 -7.76 0.87
N SER A 500 41.77 -9.05 0.58
CA SER A 500 40.81 -9.65 -0.36
C SER A 500 39.39 -9.68 0.21
N ASP A 501 38.39 -9.69 -0.67
CA ASP A 501 36.98 -9.79 -0.28
C ASP A 501 36.70 -10.96 0.68
N ASP A 502 37.33 -12.13 0.45
CA ASP A 502 37.20 -13.31 1.31
C ASP A 502 37.73 -13.05 2.73
N LYS A 503 38.84 -12.32 2.85
CA LYS A 503 39.43 -11.99 4.15
C LYS A 503 38.55 -11.03 4.93
N VAL A 504 37.99 -10.03 4.26
CA VAL A 504 37.01 -9.09 4.85
C VAL A 504 35.73 -9.83 5.24
N ALA A 505 35.23 -10.73 4.39
CA ALA A 505 34.03 -11.51 4.66
C ALA A 505 34.21 -12.41 5.89
N ASN A 506 35.35 -13.10 6.00
CA ASN A 506 35.71 -13.92 7.15
C ASN A 506 35.84 -13.08 8.43
N HIS A 507 36.44 -11.89 8.34
CA HIS A 507 36.60 -10.99 9.48
C HIS A 507 35.24 -10.56 10.06
N PHE A 508 34.30 -10.13 9.23
CA PHE A 508 32.96 -9.74 9.69
C PHE A 508 31.99 -10.91 9.92
N GLY A 509 32.39 -12.15 9.59
CA GLY A 509 31.52 -13.32 9.67
C GLY A 509 30.34 -13.26 8.69
N THR A 510 30.54 -12.67 7.51
CA THR A 510 29.51 -12.49 6.47
C THR A 510 29.89 -13.19 5.16
N THR A 511 29.02 -13.09 4.16
CA THR A 511 29.30 -13.63 2.82
C THR A 511 30.08 -12.64 1.96
N VAL A 512 30.92 -13.15 1.06
CA VAL A 512 31.65 -12.35 0.05
C VAL A 512 30.70 -11.45 -0.76
N LYS A 513 29.47 -11.91 -1.01
CA LYS A 513 28.45 -11.13 -1.72
C LYS A 513 28.11 -9.83 -0.99
N VAL A 514 28.01 -9.84 0.34
CA VAL A 514 27.74 -8.63 1.14
C VAL A 514 28.91 -7.67 1.06
N VAL A 515 30.14 -8.17 1.18
CA VAL A 515 31.37 -7.37 1.07
C VAL A 515 31.45 -6.68 -0.30
N LYS A 516 31.29 -7.44 -1.39
CA LYS A 516 31.27 -6.90 -2.76
C LYS A 516 30.21 -5.82 -2.94
N HIS A 517 28.98 -6.07 -2.51
CA HIS A 517 27.92 -5.05 -2.60
C HIS A 517 28.21 -3.80 -1.77
N GLN A 518 28.83 -3.93 -0.59
CA GLN A 518 29.22 -2.77 0.20
C GLN A 518 30.34 -1.97 -0.49
N TYR A 519 31.33 -2.64 -1.06
CA TYR A 519 32.41 -2.00 -1.79
C TYR A 519 31.94 -1.35 -3.09
N ASP A 520 31.27 -2.10 -3.97
CA ASP A 520 30.82 -1.63 -5.29
C ASP A 520 29.94 -0.37 -5.19
N ASN A 521 29.08 -0.30 -4.17
CA ASN A 521 28.19 0.84 -3.96
C ASN A 521 28.85 2.05 -3.28
N ASN A 522 30.03 1.91 -2.65
CA ASN A 522 30.59 2.94 -1.79
C ASN A 522 32.07 3.28 -2.01
N HIS A 523 32.85 2.51 -2.78
CA HIS A 523 34.29 2.77 -2.97
C HIS A 523 34.56 4.20 -3.47
N LEU A 524 33.80 4.69 -4.47
CA LEU A 524 33.93 6.08 -4.95
C LEU A 524 33.58 7.13 -3.88
N ARG A 525 32.73 6.80 -2.91
CA ARG A 525 32.32 7.73 -1.85
C ARG A 525 33.39 7.88 -0.78
N TYR A 526 34.19 6.84 -0.55
CA TYR A 526 35.19 6.81 0.52
C TYR A 526 36.63 6.90 0.00
N ALA A 527 36.88 6.75 -1.31
CA ALA A 527 38.21 6.93 -1.90
C ALA A 527 38.73 8.38 -1.87
N ASP A 528 37.83 9.37 -1.69
CA ASP A 528 38.15 10.81 -1.65
C ASP A 528 38.09 11.43 -0.24
N ALA A 529 37.85 10.64 0.81
CA ALA A 529 37.69 11.08 2.20
C ALA A 529 38.91 10.68 3.05
#